data_AF-A0A7S3P9V3-F1
#
_entry.id   AF-A0A7S3P9V3-F1
#
_cell.length_a   1.000
_cell.length_b   1.000
_cell.length_c   1.000
_cell.angle_alpha   90.00
_cell.angle_beta   90.00
_cell.angle_gamma   90.00
#
_symmetry.space_group_name_H-M   'P 1'
#
loop_
_entity.id
_entity.type
_entity.pdbx_description
1 polymer ?
#
loop_
_entity_poly.entity_id
_entity_poly.type
_entity_poly.pdbx_seq_one_letter_code
_entity_poly.pdbx_strand_id
1 'polypeptide(L)'
;MKRVLLDNDSSAPRPVSLKRRPSSMFSISTVVDEDADNDTAYPSNKNVEEDESDPTVSATEVSSDQDGLFLEEDEDEKDFLLSTAEANRASVVNKLDSVSGFLPSAVEVPIQTNTRKSTKTGCFRTGIVHEAGSAHFDRSNRYHKERPSRVSSIMEALTNDADGLLEKCHLLGSCTDRQSTDFLKDEDYLRVHLPGYMQRLNTVGGCSCTQLDCEALQYKSIYLTDQSTIEAKRAASSLCSLVSKVVAGGG
;
A
#
# COMPACT_ATOMS: atom_id res chain seq x y z
N MET A 1 54.07 -24.02 43.59
CA MET A 1 52.65 -24.38 43.39
C MET A 1 51.79 -23.16 43.70
N LYS A 2 51.32 -22.44 42.68
CA LYS A 2 50.41 -21.28 42.80
C LYS A 2 49.01 -21.74 42.40
N ARG A 3 48.02 -21.61 43.29
CA ARG A 3 46.60 -21.81 42.96
C ARG A 3 46.04 -20.50 42.42
N VAL A 4 45.47 -20.56 41.23
CA VAL A 4 44.71 -19.48 40.61
C VAL A 4 43.23 -19.72 40.94
N LEU A 5 42.62 -18.79 41.66
CA LEU A 5 41.17 -18.73 41.90
C LEU A 5 40.53 -18.04 40.69
N LEU A 6 39.55 -18.71 40.08
CA LEU A 6 38.68 -18.14 39.06
C LEU A 6 37.38 -17.74 39.74
N ASP A 7 37.11 -16.44 39.80
CA ASP A 7 35.84 -15.89 40.25
C ASP A 7 34.78 -16.10 39.15
N ASN A 8 33.63 -16.61 39.56
CA ASN A 8 32.56 -17.10 38.71
C ASN A 8 31.36 -16.15 38.85
N ASP A 9 31.33 -15.07 38.06
CA ASP A 9 30.25 -14.09 38.07
C ASP A 9 29.06 -14.59 37.25
N SER A 10 28.10 -15.21 37.95
CA SER A 10 26.80 -15.60 37.42
C SER A 10 25.78 -14.48 37.65
N SER A 11 25.66 -13.57 36.69
CA SER A 11 24.53 -12.63 36.64
C SER A 11 23.51 -13.11 35.60
N ALA A 12 22.39 -13.62 36.09
CA ALA A 12 21.28 -14.05 35.24
C ALA A 12 20.50 -12.83 34.71
N PRO A 13 20.17 -12.77 33.40
CA PRO A 13 19.45 -11.65 32.81
C PRO A 13 17.98 -11.63 33.28
N ARG A 14 17.48 -10.45 33.63
CA ARG A 14 16.09 -10.24 34.06
C ARG A 14 15.13 -10.31 32.87
N PRO A 15 13.92 -10.88 33.05
CA PRO A 15 12.93 -10.97 31.97
C PRO A 15 12.37 -9.59 31.62
N VAL A 16 12.42 -9.25 30.33
CA VAL A 16 11.88 -8.01 29.78
C VAL A 16 10.41 -8.21 29.43
N SER A 17 9.51 -7.46 30.06
CA SER A 17 8.07 -7.52 29.78
C SER A 17 7.75 -6.71 28.51
N LEU A 18 7.49 -7.42 27.41
CA LEU A 18 7.06 -6.81 26.15
C LEU A 18 5.58 -6.40 26.23
N LYS A 19 5.32 -5.10 26.44
CA LYS A 19 3.98 -4.51 26.26
C LYS A 19 3.61 -4.55 24.78
N ARG A 20 2.62 -5.38 24.42
CA ARG A 20 2.01 -5.37 23.09
C ARG A 20 1.30 -4.04 22.86
N ARG A 21 1.68 -3.31 21.81
CA ARG A 21 0.90 -2.19 21.29
C ARG A 21 -0.26 -2.75 20.46
N PRO A 22 -1.50 -2.23 20.61
CA PRO A 22 -2.59 -2.58 19.72
C PRO A 22 -2.24 -2.07 18.31
N SER A 23 -2.03 -2.99 17.37
CA SER A 23 -1.79 -2.65 15.98
C SER A 23 -3.05 -2.88 15.16
N SER A 24 -3.28 -1.92 14.25
CA SER A 24 -4.07 -2.04 13.03
C SER A 24 -5.56 -1.70 13.13
N MET A 25 -5.87 -0.45 12.77
CA MET A 25 -7.18 -0.08 12.24
C MET A 25 -7.25 -0.55 10.79
N PHE A 26 -7.89 -1.69 10.52
CA PHE A 26 -8.40 -1.98 9.19
C PHE A 26 -9.76 -1.29 9.05
N SER A 27 -9.91 -0.43 8.04
CA SER A 27 -11.20 0.16 7.70
C SER A 27 -11.95 -0.79 6.78
N ILE A 28 -13.08 -1.31 7.25
CA ILE A 28 -14.06 -2.03 6.43
C ILE A 28 -15.14 -1.01 6.09
N SER A 29 -15.30 -0.68 4.81
CA SER A 29 -16.43 0.13 4.35
C SER A 29 -17.53 -0.79 3.83
N THR A 30 -18.66 -0.83 4.52
CA THR A 30 -19.89 -1.43 4.02
C THR A 30 -20.64 -0.36 3.21
N VAL A 31 -20.91 -0.63 1.94
CA VAL A 31 -21.79 0.23 1.12
C VAL A 31 -23.22 -0.19 1.43
N VAL A 32 -24.01 0.74 1.98
CA VAL A 32 -25.46 0.59 2.14
C VAL A 32 -26.08 1.28 0.94
N ASP A 33 -26.73 0.52 0.06
CA ASP A 33 -27.57 1.11 -0.98
C ASP A 33 -28.87 1.55 -0.32
N GLU A 34 -29.02 2.86 -0.12
CA GLU A 34 -30.25 3.50 0.35
C GLU A 34 -31.30 3.55 -0.76
N ASP A 35 -31.76 2.38 -1.21
CA ASP A 35 -32.97 2.25 -2.04
C ASP A 35 -34.03 1.49 -1.25
N ALA A 36 -34.53 2.12 -0.19
CA ALA A 36 -35.77 1.73 0.45
C ALA A 36 -36.76 2.88 0.28
N ASP A 37 -37.66 2.74 -0.69
CA ASP A 37 -38.90 3.50 -0.83
C ASP A 37 -39.65 3.48 0.51
N ASN A 38 -39.41 4.48 1.36
CA ASN A 38 -40.14 4.66 2.60
C ASN A 38 -41.30 5.65 2.36
N ASP A 39 -42.34 5.15 1.70
CA ASP A 39 -43.68 5.73 1.78
C ASP A 39 -44.24 5.50 3.19
N THR A 40 -43.76 6.25 4.18
CA THR A 40 -44.49 6.47 5.43
C THR A 40 -44.75 7.95 5.63
N ALA A 41 -45.97 8.35 5.26
CA ALA A 41 -46.57 9.60 5.67
C ALA A 41 -46.61 9.67 7.20
N TYR A 42 -45.78 10.52 7.80
CA TYR A 42 -45.90 10.93 9.20
C TYR A 42 -46.76 12.19 9.31
N PRO A 43 -47.71 12.23 10.26
CA PRO A 43 -48.50 13.42 10.52
C PRO A 43 -47.70 14.45 11.30
N SER A 44 -47.87 15.72 10.91
CA SER A 44 -47.40 16.89 11.66
C SER A 44 -47.92 16.90 13.09
N ASN A 45 -47.03 17.04 14.08
CA ASN A 45 -47.40 17.62 15.36
C ASN A 45 -46.25 18.34 16.07
N LYS A 46 -46.41 19.67 16.11
CA LYS A 46 -46.19 20.65 17.18
C LYS A 46 -45.12 20.42 18.27
N ASN A 47 -44.27 21.45 18.35
CA ASN A 47 -43.82 22.19 19.53
C ASN A 47 -43.29 21.37 20.73
N VAL A 48 -41.97 21.33 20.86
CA VAL A 48 -41.30 21.23 22.16
C VAL A 48 -40.10 22.18 22.15
N GLU A 49 -39.96 22.84 23.29
CA GLU A 49 -39.15 24.01 23.62
C GLU A 49 -37.63 23.81 23.49
N GLU A 50 -36.97 24.93 23.25
CA GLU A 50 -35.53 25.14 23.23
C GLU A 50 -34.95 24.89 24.63
N ASP A 51 -33.98 23.98 24.73
CA ASP A 51 -33.10 23.87 25.90
C ASP A 51 -31.66 24.08 25.42
N GLU A 52 -31.16 25.29 25.63
CA GLU A 52 -29.77 25.66 25.41
C GLU A 52 -28.88 24.93 26.43
N SER A 53 -28.11 23.97 25.95
CA SER A 53 -26.94 23.48 26.68
C SER A 53 -25.71 23.49 25.78
N ASP A 54 -24.84 24.45 26.07
CA ASP A 54 -23.49 24.62 25.51
C ASP A 54 -22.68 23.31 25.56
N PRO A 55 -22.17 22.80 24.43
CA PRO A 55 -21.07 21.86 24.45
C PRO A 55 -19.76 22.63 24.55
N THR A 56 -19.22 22.75 25.76
CA THR A 56 -17.81 23.09 26.01
C THR A 56 -16.90 22.11 25.28
N VAL A 57 -16.33 22.55 24.16
CA VAL A 57 -15.29 21.84 23.40
C VAL A 57 -13.97 21.98 24.16
N SER A 58 -13.57 20.93 24.86
CA SER A 58 -12.29 20.86 25.57
C SER A 58 -11.16 20.39 24.66
N ALA A 59 -10.15 21.25 24.55
CA ALA A 59 -8.73 20.96 24.33
C ALA A 59 -8.33 20.09 23.14
N THR A 60 -7.87 20.77 22.09
CA THR A 60 -6.97 20.26 21.05
C THR A 60 -5.60 19.97 21.68
N GLU A 61 -5.31 18.70 21.98
CA GLU A 61 -3.93 18.29 22.27
C GLU A 61 -3.18 18.11 20.96
N VAL A 62 -2.45 19.15 20.56
CA VAL A 62 -1.42 19.09 19.52
C VAL A 62 -0.25 18.31 20.10
N SER A 63 -0.22 17.00 19.85
CA SER A 63 0.96 16.18 20.10
C SER A 63 2.03 16.52 19.08
N SER A 64 2.88 17.48 19.41
CA SER A 64 4.12 17.77 18.71
C SER A 64 5.15 16.68 19.04
N ASP A 65 5.05 15.54 18.35
CA ASP A 65 6.11 14.53 18.31
C ASP A 65 7.25 15.05 17.42
N GLN A 66 8.00 15.99 17.96
CA GLN A 66 9.23 16.51 17.39
C GLN A 66 10.42 15.83 18.06
N ASP A 67 10.46 14.49 18.03
CA ASP A 67 11.68 13.72 18.28
C ASP A 67 12.53 13.73 17.00
N GLY A 68 12.99 14.92 16.64
CA GLY A 68 14.10 15.11 15.72
C GLY A 68 15.37 14.66 16.42
N LEU A 69 15.73 13.39 16.25
CA LEU A 69 17.09 12.93 16.43
C LEU A 69 17.98 13.66 15.42
N PHE A 70 18.49 14.83 15.82
CA PHE A 70 19.65 15.44 15.21
C PHE A 70 20.84 14.54 15.54
N LEU A 71 21.21 13.68 14.60
CA LEU A 71 22.57 13.19 14.54
C LEU A 71 23.41 14.38 14.08
N GLU A 72 24.26 14.90 14.97
CA GLU A 72 25.36 15.77 14.55
C GLU A 72 26.17 14.96 13.54
N GLU A 73 26.09 15.35 12.26
CA GLU A 73 26.90 14.78 11.20
C GLU A 73 28.34 15.22 11.46
N ASP A 74 29.17 14.31 11.97
CA ASP A 74 30.62 14.48 11.98
C ASP A 74 31.06 14.75 10.52
N GLU A 75 31.60 15.94 10.25
CA GLU A 75 31.92 16.44 8.91
C GLU A 75 33.15 15.77 8.25
N ASP A 76 33.71 14.70 8.84
CA ASP A 76 35.04 14.19 8.45
C ASP A 76 35.04 12.99 7.47
N GLU A 77 33.90 12.51 6.97
CA GLU A 77 33.85 11.38 6.01
C GLU A 77 33.19 11.68 4.64
N LYS A 78 33.10 12.96 4.22
CA LYS A 78 32.47 13.33 2.93
C LYS A 78 33.35 13.16 1.68
N ASP A 79 34.63 12.80 1.82
CA ASP A 79 35.56 12.75 0.67
C ASP A 79 35.77 11.36 0.02
N PHE A 80 35.22 10.26 0.59
CA PHE A 80 35.51 8.92 0.04
C PHE A 80 34.43 8.34 -0.89
N LEU A 81 33.20 8.87 -0.90
CA LEU A 81 32.09 8.28 -1.69
C LEU A 81 31.66 9.09 -2.93
N LEU A 82 32.25 10.26 -3.20
CA LEU A 82 31.93 11.04 -4.40
C LEU A 82 32.67 10.63 -5.68
N SER A 83 33.69 9.75 -5.62
CA SER A 83 34.52 9.44 -6.79
C SER A 83 33.90 8.45 -7.80
N THR A 84 32.87 7.68 -7.44
CA THR A 84 32.34 6.60 -8.29
C THR A 84 30.99 6.90 -8.95
N ALA A 85 30.33 8.02 -8.66
CA ALA A 85 29.02 8.37 -9.20
C ALA A 85 29.06 9.28 -10.44
N GLU A 86 30.20 9.89 -10.77
CA GLU A 86 30.31 10.86 -11.88
C GLU A 86 30.64 10.22 -13.24
N ALA A 87 30.99 8.93 -13.31
CA ALA A 87 31.39 8.28 -14.56
C ALA A 87 30.21 7.86 -15.48
N ASN A 88 28.96 7.82 -14.99
CA ASN A 88 27.82 7.32 -15.76
C ASN A 88 26.79 8.38 -16.19
N ARG A 89 27.09 9.68 -15.98
CA ARG A 89 26.12 10.77 -16.25
C ARG A 89 26.28 11.45 -17.62
N ALA A 90 27.24 11.03 -18.45
CA ALA A 90 27.65 11.75 -19.67
C ALA A 90 27.13 11.18 -21.01
N SER A 91 26.23 10.18 -21.04
CA SER A 91 25.84 9.51 -22.31
C SER A 91 24.35 9.59 -22.69
N VAL A 92 23.52 10.40 -22.01
CA VAL A 92 22.10 10.53 -22.36
C VAL A 92 21.69 12.00 -22.48
N VAL A 93 22.35 12.72 -23.38
CA VAL A 93 21.89 14.04 -23.84
C VAL A 93 22.03 14.02 -25.36
N ASN A 94 20.94 13.67 -26.06
CA ASN A 94 20.65 14.02 -27.47
C ASN A 94 19.46 13.20 -28.01
N LYS A 95 18.23 13.62 -27.69
CA LYS A 95 17.05 13.56 -28.57
C LYS A 95 15.80 14.01 -27.81
N LEU A 96 15.59 15.31 -27.75
CA LEU A 96 14.30 15.91 -27.39
C LEU A 96 14.12 17.12 -28.30
N ASP A 97 13.84 16.84 -29.57
CA ASP A 97 13.30 17.83 -30.50
C ASP A 97 11.89 17.39 -30.91
N SER A 98 10.96 18.34 -30.79
CA SER A 98 9.65 18.39 -31.45
C SER A 98 8.65 17.27 -31.19
N VAL A 99 7.86 17.43 -30.12
CA VAL A 99 6.46 16.95 -30.11
C VAL A 99 5.56 18.12 -29.75
N SER A 100 5.15 18.86 -30.77
CA SER A 100 4.12 19.89 -30.70
C SER A 100 2.76 19.25 -30.43
N GLY A 101 2.10 19.70 -29.36
CA GLY A 101 0.65 19.79 -29.21
C GLY A 101 -0.21 18.69 -29.83
N PHE A 102 -0.52 17.66 -29.05
CA PHE A 102 -1.71 16.84 -29.27
C PHE A 102 -2.55 16.85 -27.99
N LEU A 103 -3.56 17.72 -27.97
CA LEU A 103 -4.61 17.65 -26.96
C LEU A 103 -5.40 16.36 -27.22
N PRO A 104 -5.57 15.46 -26.23
CA PRO A 104 -6.46 14.32 -26.41
C PRO A 104 -7.89 14.83 -26.51
N SER A 105 -8.46 14.70 -27.70
CA SER A 105 -9.91 14.81 -27.94
C SER A 105 -10.61 13.86 -26.98
N ALA A 106 -11.52 14.40 -26.16
CA ALA A 106 -12.34 13.63 -25.24
C ALA A 106 -13.00 12.48 -26.00
N VAL A 107 -12.54 11.26 -25.74
CA VAL A 107 -13.17 10.04 -26.22
C VAL A 107 -14.40 9.85 -25.35
N GLU A 108 -15.56 10.26 -25.87
CA GLU A 108 -16.86 9.91 -25.30
C GLU A 108 -16.99 8.39 -25.33
N VAL A 109 -16.83 7.76 -24.18
CA VAL A 109 -17.12 6.35 -23.99
C VAL A 109 -18.63 6.19 -24.14
N PRO A 110 -19.14 5.40 -25.11
CA PRO A 110 -20.57 5.19 -25.26
C PRO A 110 -21.10 4.48 -24.02
N ILE A 111 -21.82 5.21 -23.16
CA ILE A 111 -22.56 4.63 -22.05
C ILE A 111 -23.75 3.90 -22.67
N GLN A 112 -23.59 2.59 -22.91
CA GLN A 112 -24.69 1.74 -23.32
C GLN A 112 -25.63 1.56 -22.14
N THR A 113 -26.67 2.39 -22.06
CA THR A 113 -27.78 2.24 -21.11
C THR A 113 -28.68 1.09 -21.53
N ASN A 114 -28.20 -0.14 -21.35
CA ASN A 114 -29.04 -1.34 -21.50
C ASN A 114 -29.92 -1.48 -20.26
N THR A 115 -31.07 -0.79 -20.27
CA THR A 115 -32.13 -0.93 -19.27
C THR A 115 -32.87 -2.26 -19.45
N ARG A 116 -32.25 -3.37 -19.02
CA ARG A 116 -32.99 -4.61 -18.76
C ARG A 116 -33.37 -4.64 -17.29
N LYS A 117 -34.65 -4.36 -17.00
CA LYS A 117 -35.30 -4.62 -15.70
C LYS A 117 -35.24 -6.12 -15.41
N SER A 118 -34.16 -6.58 -14.79
CA SER A 118 -34.08 -7.88 -14.14
C SER A 118 -34.41 -7.65 -12.67
N THR A 119 -35.55 -8.16 -12.22
CA THR A 119 -35.96 -8.22 -10.81
C THR A 119 -35.15 -9.29 -10.05
N LYS A 120 -33.84 -9.37 -10.29
CA LYS A 120 -32.92 -10.16 -9.48
C LYS A 120 -32.62 -9.33 -8.25
N THR A 121 -33.18 -9.75 -7.10
CA THR A 121 -32.66 -9.39 -5.77
C THR A 121 -31.14 -9.39 -5.83
N GLY A 122 -30.52 -8.22 -5.65
CA GLY A 122 -29.07 -8.03 -5.76
C GLY A 122 -28.36 -8.99 -4.83
N CYS A 123 -27.63 -9.96 -5.38
CA CYS A 123 -26.78 -10.83 -4.60
C CYS A 123 -25.51 -10.05 -4.29
N PHE A 124 -25.46 -9.41 -3.11
CA PHE A 124 -24.24 -8.78 -2.62
C PHE A 124 -23.15 -9.86 -2.45
N ARG A 125 -22.02 -9.67 -3.11
CA ARG A 125 -20.86 -10.58 -3.03
C ARG A 125 -19.63 -9.80 -2.64
N THR A 126 -18.85 -10.36 -1.73
CA THR A 126 -17.55 -9.80 -1.34
C THR A 126 -16.48 -10.33 -2.28
N GLY A 127 -15.87 -9.45 -3.07
CA GLY A 127 -14.72 -9.79 -3.91
C GLY A 127 -13.42 -9.87 -3.10
N ILE A 128 -12.61 -10.89 -3.35
CA ILE A 128 -11.24 -10.99 -2.85
C ILE A 128 -10.31 -11.07 -4.05
N VAL A 129 -9.24 -10.28 -4.06
CA VAL A 129 -8.11 -10.47 -4.99
C VAL A 129 -6.89 -10.85 -4.17
N HIS A 130 -6.18 -11.88 -4.62
CA HIS A 130 -4.97 -12.34 -3.95
C HIS A 130 -3.81 -12.40 -4.93
N GLU A 131 -2.79 -11.58 -4.66
CA GLU A 131 -1.50 -11.63 -5.34
C GLU A 131 -0.41 -11.75 -4.27
N ALA A 132 0.37 -12.83 -4.31
CA ALA A 132 1.52 -13.00 -3.44
C ALA A 132 2.78 -13.10 -4.28
N GLY A 133 3.67 -12.12 -4.12
CA GLY A 133 5.05 -12.18 -4.54
C GLY A 133 5.94 -12.68 -3.40
N SER A 134 6.99 -13.43 -3.73
CA SER A 134 7.99 -13.90 -2.77
C SER A 134 9.35 -13.23 -2.96
N ALA A 135 9.49 -12.38 -3.97
CA ALA A 135 10.77 -11.85 -4.41
C ALA A 135 11.05 -10.42 -3.92
N HIS A 136 10.02 -9.69 -3.46
CA HIS A 136 10.21 -8.46 -2.70
C HIS A 136 10.37 -8.74 -1.20
N PHE A 137 11.61 -8.73 -0.71
CA PHE A 137 11.94 -8.87 0.71
C PHE A 137 13.23 -8.12 1.07
N ASP A 138 13.34 -7.73 2.34
CA ASP A 138 14.57 -7.10 2.84
C ASP A 138 15.71 -8.13 2.95
N ARG A 139 16.72 -7.97 2.10
CA ARG A 139 17.89 -8.86 2.01
C ARG A 139 18.84 -8.67 3.19
N SER A 140 18.86 -7.48 3.77
CA SER A 140 19.76 -7.10 4.87
C SER A 140 19.14 -7.42 6.22
N ASN A 141 17.81 -7.41 6.31
CA ASN A 141 17.08 -7.70 7.53
C ASN A 141 16.05 -8.82 7.35
N ARG A 142 16.48 -10.07 7.57
CA ARG A 142 15.56 -11.23 7.62
C ARG A 142 14.46 -11.06 8.69
N TYR A 143 14.72 -10.23 9.70
CA TYR A 143 13.86 -9.64 10.75
C TYR A 143 12.70 -8.74 10.32
N HIS A 144 12.69 -8.24 9.08
CA HIS A 144 11.87 -7.08 8.71
C HIS A 144 10.36 -7.31 8.95
N LYS A 145 9.60 -6.25 9.27
CA LYS A 145 8.16 -6.39 9.57
C LYS A 145 7.33 -6.62 8.31
N GLU A 146 7.71 -5.99 7.21
CA GLU A 146 7.20 -6.24 5.85
C GLU A 146 7.92 -7.48 5.29
N ARG A 147 7.17 -8.54 4.95
CA ARG A 147 7.68 -9.79 4.38
C ARG A 147 6.60 -10.48 3.54
N PRO A 148 6.99 -11.28 2.52
CA PRO A 148 6.07 -12.10 1.73
C PRO A 148 5.12 -12.97 2.56
N SER A 149 5.60 -13.52 3.68
CA SER A 149 4.80 -14.39 4.55
C SER A 149 3.55 -13.73 5.12
N ARG A 150 3.48 -12.39 5.17
CA ARG A 150 2.30 -11.66 5.62
C ARG A 150 1.08 -12.00 4.76
N VAL A 151 1.23 -11.88 3.43
CA VAL A 151 0.13 -12.11 2.49
C VAL A 151 -0.22 -13.59 2.44
N SER A 152 0.78 -14.47 2.37
CA SER A 152 0.54 -15.92 2.38
C SER A 152 -0.18 -16.39 3.65
N SER A 153 0.20 -15.86 4.82
CA SER A 153 -0.45 -16.23 6.09
C SER A 153 -1.90 -15.79 6.19
N ILE A 154 -2.27 -14.66 5.56
CA ILE A 154 -3.66 -14.19 5.49
C ILE A 154 -4.48 -15.18 4.67
N MET A 155 -3.98 -15.59 3.49
CA MET A 155 -4.72 -16.56 2.68
C MET A 155 -4.80 -17.94 3.31
N GLU A 156 -3.73 -18.38 3.97
CA GLU A 156 -3.75 -19.63 4.74
C GLU A 156 -4.80 -19.55 5.86
N ALA A 157 -4.86 -18.44 6.61
CA ALA A 157 -5.86 -18.24 7.63
C ALA A 157 -7.29 -18.23 7.06
N LEU A 158 -7.52 -17.57 5.92
CA LEU A 158 -8.81 -17.56 5.23
C LEU A 158 -9.21 -18.94 4.70
N THR A 159 -8.25 -19.74 4.24
CA THR A 159 -8.48 -21.09 3.71
C THR A 159 -8.77 -22.09 4.84
N ASN A 160 -8.12 -21.92 5.99
CA ASN A 160 -8.28 -22.79 7.15
C ASN A 160 -9.42 -22.34 8.09
N ASP A 161 -10.14 -21.28 7.72
CA ASP A 161 -11.23 -20.74 8.51
C ASP A 161 -12.39 -21.75 8.61
N ALA A 162 -12.81 -22.07 9.84
CA ALA A 162 -13.85 -23.07 10.08
C ALA A 162 -15.23 -22.63 9.57
N ASP A 163 -15.46 -21.32 9.45
CA ASP A 163 -16.73 -20.75 8.99
C ASP A 163 -16.83 -20.70 7.46
N GLY A 164 -15.77 -21.10 6.75
CA GLY A 164 -15.71 -21.09 5.29
C GLY A 164 -15.82 -19.68 4.72
N LEU A 165 -15.11 -18.71 5.32
CA LEU A 165 -15.16 -17.32 4.88
C LEU A 165 -14.69 -17.14 3.43
N LEU A 166 -13.64 -17.87 3.02
CA LEU A 166 -13.12 -17.78 1.66
C LEU A 166 -14.14 -18.26 0.63
N GLU A 167 -14.92 -19.30 0.93
CA GLU A 167 -15.97 -19.86 0.06
C GLU A 167 -17.17 -18.91 -0.10
N LYS A 168 -17.41 -18.05 0.89
CA LYS A 168 -18.43 -16.99 0.80
C LYS A 168 -17.98 -15.82 -0.06
N CYS A 169 -16.68 -15.68 -0.29
CA CYS A 169 -16.11 -14.63 -1.10
C CYS A 169 -15.98 -15.05 -2.57
N HIS A 170 -16.06 -14.07 -3.46
CA HIS A 170 -15.77 -14.26 -4.87
C HIS A 170 -14.30 -13.96 -5.13
N LEU A 171 -13.49 -15.00 -5.35
CA LEU A 171 -12.08 -14.85 -5.70
C LEU A 171 -11.95 -14.31 -7.13
N LEU A 172 -11.52 -13.06 -7.23
CA LEU A 172 -11.29 -12.34 -8.46
C LEU A 172 -9.82 -12.48 -8.87
N GLY A 173 -9.59 -13.04 -10.05
CA GLY A 173 -8.25 -13.28 -10.56
C GLY A 173 -7.58 -14.47 -9.88
N SER A 174 -7.73 -15.66 -10.46
CA SER A 174 -6.77 -16.73 -10.22
C SER A 174 -5.57 -16.49 -11.13
N CYS A 175 -4.37 -16.71 -10.59
CA CYS A 175 -3.00 -16.36 -11.01
C CYS A 175 -2.56 -16.66 -12.47
N THR A 176 -3.46 -16.86 -13.43
CA THR A 176 -3.14 -17.25 -14.80
C THR A 176 -3.65 -16.29 -15.87
N ASP A 177 -4.53 -15.34 -15.54
CA ASP A 177 -4.92 -14.32 -16.51
C ASP A 177 -3.79 -13.31 -16.68
N ARG A 178 -2.94 -13.56 -17.69
CA ARG A 178 -1.94 -12.61 -18.21
C ARG A 178 -2.49 -11.18 -18.42
N GLN A 179 -3.81 -11.04 -18.53
CA GLN A 179 -4.48 -9.75 -18.67
C GLN A 179 -4.45 -8.90 -17.39
N SER A 180 -4.18 -9.46 -16.20
CA SER A 180 -4.15 -8.67 -14.96
C SER A 180 -2.91 -7.78 -14.86
N THR A 181 -1.77 -8.20 -15.41
CA THR A 181 -0.54 -7.39 -15.37
C THR A 181 -0.57 -6.21 -16.34
N ASP A 182 -1.38 -6.29 -17.39
CA ASP A 182 -1.47 -5.28 -18.45
C ASP A 182 -2.67 -4.34 -18.27
N PHE A 183 -3.36 -4.42 -17.11
CA PHE A 183 -4.53 -3.57 -16.84
C PHE A 183 -4.16 -2.08 -16.75
N LEU A 184 -3.07 -1.77 -16.04
CA LEU A 184 -2.54 -0.41 -15.93
C LEU A 184 -1.37 -0.22 -16.88
N LYS A 185 -1.40 0.86 -17.65
CA LYS A 185 -0.28 1.30 -18.47
C LYS A 185 0.60 2.29 -17.70
N ASP A 186 1.80 2.56 -18.21
CA ASP A 186 2.72 3.51 -17.57
C ASP A 186 2.08 4.90 -17.40
N GLU A 187 1.20 5.32 -18.32
CA GLU A 187 0.47 6.59 -18.23
C GLU A 187 -0.53 6.63 -17.07
N ASP A 188 -1.06 5.48 -16.62
CA ASP A 188 -2.00 5.44 -15.50
C ASP A 188 -1.31 5.75 -14.17
N TYR A 189 -0.05 5.32 -14.00
CA TYR A 189 0.75 5.67 -12.84
C TYR A 189 1.10 7.16 -12.80
N LEU A 190 1.22 7.81 -13.96
CA LEU A 190 1.47 9.26 -14.05
C LEU A 190 0.31 10.12 -13.56
N ARG A 191 -0.87 9.55 -13.30
CA ARG A 191 -1.99 10.25 -12.67
C ARG A 191 -1.73 10.59 -11.20
N VAL A 192 -0.85 9.84 -10.54
CA VAL A 192 -0.53 9.99 -9.10
C VAL A 192 0.96 10.12 -8.81
N HIS A 193 1.83 9.86 -9.79
CA HIS A 193 3.28 9.94 -9.67
C HIS A 193 3.91 10.89 -10.68
N LEU A 194 4.99 11.54 -10.28
CA LEU A 194 5.79 12.37 -11.18
C LEU A 194 6.51 11.51 -12.23
N PRO A 195 6.63 11.95 -13.49
CA PRO A 195 7.33 11.20 -14.54
C PRO A 195 8.76 10.82 -14.18
N GLY A 196 9.51 11.73 -13.56
CA GLY A 196 10.89 11.47 -13.13
C GLY A 196 10.98 10.40 -12.04
N TYR A 197 9.96 10.27 -11.18
CA TYR A 197 9.91 9.19 -10.17
C TYR A 197 9.70 7.83 -10.83
N MET A 198 8.73 7.74 -11.76
CA MET A 198 8.47 6.51 -12.51
C MET A 198 9.66 6.07 -13.34
N GLN A 199 10.38 7.03 -13.96
CA GLN A 199 11.60 6.74 -14.70
C GLN A 199 12.67 6.12 -13.79
N ARG A 200 12.88 6.66 -12.59
CA ARG A 200 13.82 6.06 -11.62
C ARG A 200 13.40 4.65 -11.22
N LEU A 201 12.12 4.44 -10.85
CA LEU A 201 11.62 3.11 -10.50
C LEU A 201 11.75 2.07 -11.62
N ASN A 202 11.64 2.49 -12.88
CA ASN A 202 11.83 1.58 -14.02
C ASN A 202 13.31 1.15 -14.18
N THR A 203 14.27 1.92 -13.68
CA THR A 203 15.70 1.53 -13.70
C THR A 203 16.07 0.53 -12.62
N VAL A 204 15.32 0.49 -11.51
CA VAL A 204 15.55 -0.39 -10.33
C VAL A 204 15.64 -1.86 -10.73
N GLY A 205 14.82 -2.33 -11.67
CA GLY A 205 14.81 -3.74 -12.08
C GLY A 205 16.10 -4.25 -12.73
N GLY A 206 16.98 -3.34 -13.19
CA GLY A 206 18.28 -3.69 -13.77
C GLY A 206 19.48 -3.40 -12.85
N CYS A 207 19.23 -2.90 -11.64
CA CYS A 207 20.30 -2.48 -10.72
C CYS A 207 20.92 -3.66 -9.95
N SER A 208 22.21 -3.54 -9.63
CA SER A 208 22.89 -4.45 -8.71
C SER A 208 22.36 -4.30 -7.27
N CYS A 209 22.66 -5.26 -6.40
CA CYS A 209 22.28 -5.17 -4.98
C CYS A 209 22.76 -3.87 -4.31
N THR A 210 24.00 -3.48 -4.55
CA THR A 210 24.59 -2.25 -3.99
C THR A 210 23.91 -0.98 -4.52
N GLN A 211 23.57 -0.94 -5.81
CA GLN A 211 22.83 0.18 -6.40
C GLN A 211 21.42 0.31 -5.82
N LEU A 212 20.75 -0.82 -5.60
CA LEU A 212 19.43 -0.86 -4.97
C LEU A 212 19.47 -0.34 -3.53
N ASP A 213 20.49 -0.71 -2.76
CA ASP A 213 20.66 -0.25 -1.39
C ASP A 213 20.93 1.26 -1.37
N CYS A 214 21.78 1.78 -2.28
CA CYS A 214 22.01 3.22 -2.43
C CYS A 214 20.76 4.00 -2.85
N GLU A 215 19.94 3.47 -3.77
CA GLU A 215 18.67 4.08 -4.15
C GLU A 215 17.67 4.05 -2.99
N ALA A 216 17.62 2.96 -2.22
CA ALA A 216 16.73 2.84 -1.07
C ALA A 216 17.04 3.88 0.03
N LEU A 217 18.31 4.27 0.20
CA LEU A 217 18.71 5.34 1.14
C LEU A 217 18.09 6.71 0.83
N GLN A 218 17.59 6.92 -0.39
CA GLN A 218 16.86 8.15 -0.76
C GLN A 218 15.47 8.23 -0.12
N TYR A 219 14.97 7.13 0.47
CA TYR A 219 13.63 7.02 1.01
C TYR A 219 13.66 6.61 2.49
N LYS A 220 12.74 7.13 3.29
CA LYS A 220 12.66 6.80 4.71
C LYS A 220 12.03 5.43 4.91
N SER A 221 12.79 4.50 5.49
CA SER A 221 12.32 3.16 5.88
C SER A 221 11.80 2.32 4.71
N ILE A 222 12.49 2.38 3.56
CA ILE A 222 12.21 1.57 2.38
C ILE A 222 13.42 0.65 2.12
N TYR A 223 13.15 -0.56 1.64
CA TYR A 223 14.15 -1.41 0.98
C TYR A 223 13.71 -1.67 -0.45
N LEU A 224 14.68 -1.92 -1.33
CA LEU A 224 14.43 -2.22 -2.73
C LEU A 224 15.09 -3.55 -3.11
N THR A 225 14.40 -4.23 -4.01
CA THR A 225 14.82 -5.44 -4.74
C THR A 225 14.57 -5.20 -6.23
N ASP A 226 15.20 -6.01 -7.07
CA ASP A 226 14.98 -6.04 -8.52
C ASP A 226 13.50 -6.29 -8.88
N GLN A 227 12.74 -6.98 -8.01
CA GLN A 227 11.31 -7.28 -8.21
C GLN A 227 10.36 -6.24 -7.62
N SER A 228 10.85 -5.23 -6.90
CA SER A 228 10.00 -4.27 -6.17
C SER A 228 9.01 -3.55 -7.07
N THR A 229 9.50 -3.03 -8.21
CA THR A 229 8.66 -2.30 -9.17
C THR A 229 7.62 -3.23 -9.80
N ILE A 230 7.97 -4.48 -10.10
CA ILE A 230 7.06 -5.46 -10.71
C ILE A 230 5.95 -5.83 -9.72
N GLU A 231 6.30 -6.17 -8.49
CA GLU A 231 5.32 -6.55 -7.47
C GLU A 231 4.43 -5.37 -7.06
N ALA A 232 4.97 -4.14 -6.99
CA ALA A 232 4.18 -2.94 -6.74
C ALA A 232 3.17 -2.64 -7.87
N LYS A 233 3.60 -2.74 -9.13
CA LYS A 233 2.71 -2.58 -10.30
C LYS A 233 1.61 -3.67 -10.28
N ARG A 234 1.96 -4.92 -9.97
CA ARG A 234 0.98 -6.00 -9.86
C ARG A 234 -0.05 -5.74 -8.76
N ALA A 235 0.38 -5.31 -7.58
CA ALA A 235 -0.52 -4.95 -6.48
C ALA A 235 -1.50 -3.83 -6.88
N ALA A 236 -0.99 -2.78 -7.55
CA ALA A 236 -1.82 -1.68 -8.04
C ALA A 236 -2.83 -2.15 -9.11
N SER A 237 -2.38 -2.91 -10.10
CA SER A 237 -3.25 -3.46 -11.15
C SER A 237 -4.34 -4.36 -10.58
N SER A 238 -4.02 -5.19 -9.59
CA SER A 238 -4.98 -6.07 -8.92
C SER A 238 -6.05 -5.29 -8.15
N LEU A 239 -5.68 -4.21 -7.46
CA LEU A 239 -6.64 -3.32 -6.83
C LEU A 239 -7.53 -2.63 -7.87
N CYS A 240 -6.95 -2.07 -8.93
CA CYS A 240 -7.73 -1.40 -9.97
C CYS A 240 -8.66 -2.37 -10.73
N SER A 241 -8.24 -3.62 -10.93
CA SER A 241 -9.08 -4.69 -11.49
C SER A 241 -10.27 -5.01 -10.58
N LEU A 242 -10.04 -5.12 -9.26
CA LEU A 242 -11.12 -5.27 -8.28
C LEU A 242 -12.12 -4.11 -8.36
N VAL A 243 -11.63 -2.87 -8.33
CA VAL A 243 -12.48 -1.67 -8.43
C VAL A 243 -13.27 -1.65 -9.74
N SER A 244 -12.63 -2.00 -10.86
CA SER A 244 -13.30 -2.07 -12.16
C SER A 244 -14.45 -3.08 -12.16
N LYS A 245 -14.27 -4.25 -11.52
CA LYS A 245 -15.35 -5.24 -11.34
C LYS A 245 -16.48 -4.69 -10.49
N VAL A 246 -16.18 -4.03 -9.37
CA VAL A 246 -17.18 -3.41 -8.50
C VAL A 246 -17.98 -2.34 -9.24
N VAL A 247 -17.30 -1.42 -9.93
CA VAL A 247 -17.93 -0.31 -10.68
C VAL A 247 -18.75 -0.80 -11.86
N ALA A 248 -18.34 -1.88 -12.52
CA ALA A 248 -19.12 -2.52 -13.58
C ALA A 248 -20.40 -3.20 -13.08
N GLY A 249 -20.67 -3.17 -11.77
CA GLY A 249 -21.73 -3.96 -11.12
C GLY A 249 -21.44 -5.46 -11.19
N GLY A 250 -20.17 -5.84 -11.35
CA GLY A 250 -19.73 -7.20 -11.58
C GLY A 250 -19.83 -8.05 -10.31
N GLY A 251 -20.51 -9.20 -10.32
CA GLY A 251 -21.30 -9.82 -11.40
C GLY A 251 -22.10 -11.02 -10.88
#